data_AF-A0A6L7U6Q0-F1
#
_entry.id   AF-A0A6L7U6Q0-F1
#
_cell.length_a   1.000
_cell.length_b   1.000
_cell.length_c   1.000
_cell.angle_alpha   90.00
_cell.angle_beta   90.00
_cell.angle_gamma   90.00
#
_symmetry.space_group_name_H-M   'P 1'
#
loop_
_entity.id
_entity.type
_entity.pdbx_description
1 polymer ?
#
loop_
_entity_poly.entity_id
_entity_poly.type
_entity_poly.pdbx_seq_one_letter_code
_entity_poly.pdbx_strand_id
1 'polypeptide(L)' 'MKIADLIRILQTYPQDLRVVVDGYEDGYDDLVEDLIRVREIRLDIGENWWEGRHNDADFTPDIDGRVTNALVLHRPLKDQ' A
#
# COMPACT_ATOMS: atom_id res chain seq x y z
N MET A 1 7.97 8.30 11.63
CA MET A 1 7.40 9.70 11.71
C MET A 1 6.35 9.81 12.82
N LYS A 2 5.98 11.02 13.29
CA LYS A 2 4.88 11.19 14.27
C LYS A 2 3.51 11.23 13.58
N ILE A 3 2.45 10.97 14.34
CA ILE A 3 1.05 11.06 13.87
C ILE A 3 0.74 12.41 13.23
N ALA A 4 1.18 13.51 13.84
CA ALA A 4 0.92 14.86 13.31
C ALA A 4 1.56 15.08 11.93
N ASP A 5 2.73 14.50 11.69
CA ASP A 5 3.43 14.60 10.41
C ASP A 5 2.72 13.73 9.37
N LEU A 6 2.32 12.51 9.75
CA LEU A 6 1.50 11.64 8.91
C LEU A 6 0.18 12.33 8.51
N ILE A 7 -0.55 12.94 9.45
CA ILE A 7 -1.81 13.64 9.14
C ILE A 7 -1.57 14.76 8.12
N ARG A 8 -0.50 15.55 8.28
CA ARG A 8 -0.17 16.61 7.31
C ARG A 8 0.08 16.06 5.92
N ILE A 9 0.82 14.93 5.82
CA ILE A 9 1.05 14.24 4.56
C ILE A 9 -0.28 13.73 3.99
N LEU A 10 -1.11 13.04 4.78
CA LEU A 10 -2.38 12.50 4.32
C LEU A 10 -3.37 13.58 3.84
N GLN A 11 -3.30 14.79 4.40
CA GLN A 11 -4.12 15.93 3.98
C GLN A 11 -3.77 16.46 2.59
N THR A 12 -2.62 16.12 2.01
CA THR A 12 -2.24 16.56 0.66
C THR A 12 -2.81 15.66 -0.45
N TYR A 13 -3.33 14.48 -0.09
CA TYR A 13 -3.91 13.52 -1.03
C TYR A 13 -5.44 13.67 -1.12
N PRO A 14 -6.09 13.11 -2.17
CA PRO A 14 -7.55 12.97 -2.19
C PRO A 14 -8.04 12.17 -0.97
N GLN A 15 -9.01 12.73 -0.23
CA GLN A 15 -9.46 12.20 1.06
C GLN A 15 -10.38 10.96 0.94
N ASP A 16 -10.72 10.57 -0.29
CA ASP A 16 -11.46 9.36 -0.65
C ASP A 16 -10.56 8.22 -1.11
N LEU A 17 -9.23 8.43 -1.18
CA LEU A 17 -8.28 7.36 -1.49
C LEU A 17 -8.31 6.27 -0.42
N ARG A 18 -8.29 5.03 -0.90
CA ARG A 18 -8.09 3.86 -0.06
C ARG A 18 -6.66 3.88 0.49
N VAL A 19 -6.48 3.53 1.76
CA VAL A 19 -5.16 3.41 2.39
C VAL A 19 -4.85 1.93 2.64
N VAL A 20 -3.68 1.47 2.21
CA VAL A 20 -3.24 0.07 2.34
C VAL A 20 -1.77 0.00 2.78
N VAL A 21 -1.36 -1.17 3.28
CA VAL A 21 0.02 -1.49 3.68
C VAL A 21 0.49 -2.72 2.92
N ASP A 22 1.79 -2.86 2.69
CA ASP A 22 2.37 -4.06 2.07
C ASP A 22 2.18 -5.33 2.95
N GLY A 23 2.02 -6.50 2.31
CA GLY A 23 2.07 -7.85 2.94
C GLY A 23 3.46 -8.20 3.53
N TYR A 24 3.60 -9.25 4.37
CA TYR A 24 4.80 -9.38 5.24
C TYR A 24 5.23 -10.72 5.89
N GLU A 25 6.48 -10.75 6.41
CA GLU A 25 6.98 -11.48 7.61
C GLU A 25 7.82 -10.61 8.62
N ASP A 26 7.40 -10.54 9.90
CA ASP A 26 7.95 -10.01 11.20
C ASP A 26 8.93 -8.80 11.32
N GLY A 27 8.63 -7.84 12.21
CA GLY A 27 9.45 -6.62 12.50
C GLY A 27 8.71 -5.26 12.37
N TYR A 28 9.37 -4.15 12.74
CA TYR A 28 8.84 -2.77 12.62
C TYR A 28 9.95 -1.76 12.27
N ASP A 29 9.66 -0.87 11.33
CA ASP A 29 10.49 0.29 10.98
C ASP A 29 9.68 1.58 11.06
N ASP A 30 10.39 2.71 11.16
CA ASP A 30 9.79 4.03 11.07
C ASP A 30 9.23 4.30 9.66
N LEU A 31 7.95 4.69 9.58
CA LEU A 31 7.41 5.21 8.32
C LEU A 31 8.09 6.55 7.98
N VAL A 32 8.61 6.65 6.76
CA VAL A 32 9.15 7.87 6.14
C VAL A 32 8.34 8.24 4.89
N GLU A 33 8.33 9.51 4.50
CA GLU A 33 7.48 10.02 3.42
C GLU A 33 7.72 9.30 2.08
N ASP A 34 8.97 8.94 1.76
CA ASP A 34 9.35 8.24 0.52
C ASP A 34 8.75 6.84 0.36
N LEU A 35 8.24 6.27 1.46
CA LEU A 35 7.55 4.99 1.50
C LEU A 35 6.03 5.12 1.28
N ILE A 36 5.48 6.33 1.21
CA ILE A 36 4.06 6.58 0.97
C ILE A 36 3.86 6.88 -0.51
N ARG A 37 3.17 6.02 -1.25
CA ARG A 37 3.01 6.17 -2.71
C ARG A 37 1.60 5.81 -3.16
N VAL A 38 1.09 6.54 -4.15
CA VAL A 38 -0.14 6.14 -4.83
C VAL A 38 0.18 5.02 -5.81
N ARG A 39 -0.53 3.90 -5.72
CA ARG A 39 -0.46 2.78 -6.65
C ARG A 39 -1.84 2.41 -7.14
N GLU A 40 -1.90 1.89 -8.36
CA GLU A 40 -3.07 1.22 -8.87
C GLU A 40 -3.05 -0.24 -8.38
N ILE A 41 -4.08 -0.62 -7.64
CA ILE A 41 -4.20 -1.95 -7.03
C ILE A 41 -5.46 -2.65 -7.52
N ARG A 42 -5.41 -3.99 -7.57
CA ARG A 42 -6.57 -4.84 -7.80
C ARG A 42 -7.10 -5.35 -6.46
N LEU A 43 -8.38 -5.12 -6.24
CA LEU A 43 -9.06 -5.44 -4.98
C LEU A 43 -9.44 -6.91 -4.89
N ASP A 44 -9.37 -7.45 -3.67
CA ASP A 44 -9.93 -8.74 -3.27
C ASP A 44 -9.48 -9.96 -4.09
N ILE A 45 -8.23 -9.96 -4.57
CA ILE A 45 -7.65 -11.07 -5.33
C ILE A 45 -6.57 -11.86 -4.59
N GLY A 46 -6.14 -11.40 -3.41
CA GLY A 46 -5.20 -12.16 -2.59
C GLY A 46 -5.89 -13.37 -1.98
N GLU A 47 -5.29 -14.55 -2.16
CA GLU A 47 -5.85 -15.82 -1.66
C GLU A 47 -5.28 -16.18 -0.29
N ASN A 48 -4.09 -15.66 0.03
CA ASN A 48 -3.35 -16.02 1.23
C ASN A 48 -3.05 -14.81 2.13
N TRP A 49 -2.93 -15.07 3.44
CA TRP A 49 -2.71 -13.99 4.42
C TRP A 49 -1.35 -13.30 4.29
N TRP A 50 -0.32 -14.00 3.79
CA TRP A 50 1.04 -13.47 3.61
C TRP A 50 1.15 -12.52 2.40
N GLU A 51 0.32 -12.72 1.37
CA GLU A 51 0.21 -11.84 0.20
C GLU A 51 -0.57 -10.55 0.53
N GLY A 52 -1.46 -10.62 1.52
CA GLY A 52 -2.44 -9.57 1.79
C GLY A 52 -3.70 -9.73 0.94
N ARG A 53 -4.67 -8.82 1.10
CA ARG A 53 -6.00 -8.93 0.47
C ARG A 53 -6.04 -8.39 -0.98
N HIS A 54 -5.04 -7.60 -1.37
CA HIS A 54 -5.00 -6.87 -2.64
C HIS A 54 -3.61 -7.05 -3.26
N ASN A 55 -3.51 -7.05 -4.59
CA ASN A 55 -2.23 -7.07 -5.28
C ASN A 55 -2.09 -5.85 -6.20
N ASP A 56 -0.87 -5.53 -6.57
CA ASP A 56 -0.56 -4.57 -7.62
C ASP A 56 -1.26 -4.97 -8.93
N ALA A 57 -1.80 -3.97 -9.63
CA ALA A 57 -2.53 -4.19 -10.88
C ALA A 57 -1.65 -4.78 -11.98
N ASP A 58 -0.34 -4.49 -11.95
CA ASP A 58 0.65 -4.89 -12.95
C ASP A 58 0.99 -6.39 -12.91
N PHE A 59 0.87 -7.06 -11.77
CA PHE A 59 1.29 -8.46 -11.59
C PHE A 59 0.20 -9.50 -11.91
N THR A 60 -1.03 -9.05 -12.19
CA THR A 60 -2.15 -9.95 -12.48
C THR A 60 -2.86 -9.57 -13.79
N PRO A 61 -2.31 -9.98 -14.95
CA PRO A 61 -3.05 -9.88 -16.20
C PRO A 61 -4.23 -10.86 -16.17
N ASP A 62 -5.40 -10.41 -16.61
CA ASP A 62 -6.58 -11.23 -16.92
C ASP A 62 -7.44 -11.83 -15.77
N ILE A 63 -7.54 -11.17 -14.62
CA ILE A 63 -8.62 -11.48 -13.65
C ILE A 63 -9.64 -10.34 -13.61
N ASP A 64 -10.92 -10.68 -13.88
CA ASP A 64 -12.07 -9.78 -13.69
C ASP A 64 -12.10 -9.30 -12.24
N GLY A 65 -11.65 -8.07 -12.01
CA GLY A 65 -11.33 -7.57 -10.69
C GLY A 65 -11.43 -6.05 -10.65
N ARG A 66 -11.94 -5.52 -9.54
CA ARG A 66 -12.08 -4.07 -9.36
C ARG A 66 -10.72 -3.46 -9.15
N VAL A 67 -10.33 -2.54 -10.03
CA VAL A 67 -9.08 -1.78 -9.95
C VAL A 67 -9.37 -0.40 -9.34
N THR A 68 -8.48 0.08 -8.47
CA THR A 68 -8.56 1.42 -7.88
C THR A 68 -7.18 1.96 -7.56
N ASN A 69 -7.06 3.28 -7.51
CA ASN A 69 -5.92 3.93 -6.86
C ASN A 69 -6.02 3.78 -5.34
N ALA A 70 -4.87 3.52 -4.71
CA ALA A 70 -4.72 3.47 -3.26
C ALA A 70 -3.41 4.14 -2.84
N LEU A 71 -3.42 4.76 -1.66
CA LEU A 71 -2.23 5.21 -0.97
C LEU A 71 -1.61 4.01 -0.24
N VAL A 72 -0.46 3.55 -0.71
CA VAL A 72 0.28 2.41 -0.17
C VAL A 72 1.37 2.91 0.75
N LEU A 73 1.43 2.34 1.96
CA LEU A 73 2.47 2.55 2.95
C LEU A 73 3.45 1.39 2.84
N HIS A 74 4.55 1.63 2.15
CA HIS A 74 5.55 0.61 1.84
C HIS A 74 6.46 0.29 3.02
N ARG A 75 7.02 -0.92 3.02
CA ARG A 75 8.20 -1.23 3.84
C ARG A 75 9.49 -0.86 3.11
N PRO A 76 10.55 -0.46 3.82
CA PRO A 76 11.85 -0.33 3.20
C PRO A 76 12.30 -1.70 2.67
N LEU A 77 12.68 -1.76 1.39
CA LEU A 77 13.41 -2.90 0.87
C LEU A 77 14.77 -2.88 1.57
N LYS A 78 15.13 -3.94 2.31
CA LYS A 78 16.54 -4.16 2.63
C LYS A 78 17.27 -4.27 1.31
N ASP A 79 18.31 -3.46 1.12
CA ASP A 79 19.23 -3.57 -0.02
C ASP A 79 19.53 -5.05 -0.25
N GLN A 80 19.15 -5.56 -1.43
CA GLN A 80 19.49 -6.92 -1.88
C GLN A 80 20.95 -6.98 -2.32
#